data_AF-A0AAV5TFT3-F1
#
_entry.id   AF-A0AAV5TFT3-F1
#
_cell.length_a   1.000
_cell.length_b   1.000
_cell.length_c   1.000
_cell.angle_alpha   90.00
_cell.angle_beta   90.00
_cell.angle_gamma   90.00
#
_symmetry.space_group_name_H-M   'P 1'
#
loop_
_entity.id
_entity.type
_entity.pdbx_description
1 polymer ?
#
loop_
_entity_poly.entity_id
_entity_poly.type
_entity_poly.pdbx_seq_one_letter_code
_entity_poly.pdbx_strand_id
1 'polypeptide(L)'
;MLIQSLLLIIASFLPYTNALTCLHNSTVTNAIYNNGMLVRAYTSNYNLGLLECSPKLTRCVTFKAMDISFFKTLDVAQDQSIYVNLIKGNNGKVVGRSCMSESDCTKIKAQEADECMGVPSNSCYCMTDECTGGSGFGMTLVSLITILMH
;
A
#
# COMPACT_ATOMS: atom_id res chain seq x y z
N MET A 1 -24.71 37.71 -12.82
CA MET A 1 -23.70 36.98 -13.63
C MET A 1 -22.37 36.73 -12.91
N LEU A 2 -22.03 37.42 -11.80
CA LEU A 2 -20.78 37.20 -11.06
C LEU A 2 -20.73 35.89 -10.23
N ILE A 3 -21.88 35.40 -9.75
CA ILE A 3 -21.96 34.22 -8.86
C ILE A 3 -21.65 32.92 -9.63
N GLN A 4 -22.03 32.84 -10.90
CA GLN A 4 -21.88 31.64 -11.73
C GLN A 4 -20.41 31.41 -12.13
N SER A 5 -19.65 32.48 -12.33
CA SER A 5 -18.20 32.43 -12.58
C SER A 5 -17.40 32.01 -11.34
N LEU A 6 -17.89 32.33 -10.13
CA LEU A 6 -17.22 31.98 -8.86
C LEU A 6 -17.34 30.47 -8.55
N LEU A 7 -18.48 29.85 -8.87
CA LEU A 7 -18.72 28.42 -8.69
C LEU A 7 -17.82 27.54 -9.59
N LEU A 8 -17.50 27.99 -10.80
CA LEU A 8 -16.62 27.29 -11.73
C LEU A 8 -15.16 27.28 -11.27
N ILE A 9 -14.71 28.32 -10.56
CA ILE A 9 -13.34 28.44 -10.05
C ILE A 9 -13.15 27.57 -8.79
N ILE A 10 -14.17 27.42 -7.94
CA ILE A 10 -14.07 26.58 -6.75
C ILE A 10 -14.01 25.09 -7.12
N ALA A 11 -14.69 24.68 -8.21
CA ALA A 11 -14.66 23.31 -8.70
C ALA A 11 -13.28 22.88 -9.25
N SER A 12 -12.46 23.81 -9.73
CA SER A 12 -11.10 23.53 -10.23
C SER A 12 -10.03 23.46 -9.13
N PHE A 13 -10.37 23.81 -7.89
CA PHE A 13 -9.49 23.68 -6.72
C PHE A 13 -9.76 22.43 -5.87
N LEU A 14 -10.68 21.55 -6.27
CA LEU A 14 -10.77 20.24 -5.64
C LEU A 14 -9.58 19.41 -6.15
N PRO A 15 -8.56 19.13 -5.31
CA PRO A 15 -7.55 18.18 -5.72
C PRO A 15 -8.29 16.86 -5.98
N TYR A 16 -8.29 16.43 -7.24
CA TYR A 16 -8.53 15.03 -7.56
C TYR A 16 -7.39 14.25 -6.90
N THR A 17 -7.55 13.93 -5.61
CA THR A 17 -6.68 12.99 -4.93
C THR A 17 -7.06 11.63 -5.49
N ASN A 18 -6.50 11.29 -6.65
CA ASN A 18 -6.55 9.93 -7.14
C ASN A 18 -6.00 9.05 -6.01
N ALA A 19 -6.80 8.08 -5.59
CA ALA A 19 -6.38 7.14 -4.56
C ALA A 19 -5.19 6.36 -5.11
N LEU A 20 -4.05 6.45 -4.40
CA LEU A 20 -2.84 5.74 -4.76
C LEU A 20 -3.15 4.26 -4.95
N THR A 21 -2.63 3.62 -6.00
CA THR A 21 -2.83 2.19 -6.26
C THR A 21 -1.54 1.45 -5.98
N CYS A 22 -1.57 0.48 -5.06
CA CYS A 22 -0.38 -0.26 -4.64
C CYS A 22 -0.57 -1.77 -4.79
N LEU A 23 0.53 -2.51 -4.83
CA LEU A 23 0.48 -3.98 -4.80
C LEU A 23 0.30 -4.47 -3.37
N HIS A 24 -0.71 -5.33 -3.19
CA HIS A 24 -1.04 -5.98 -1.93
C HIS A 24 -0.71 -7.45 -1.99
N ASN A 25 0.44 -7.81 -1.42
CA ASN A 25 0.81 -9.19 -1.19
C ASN A 25 1.50 -9.35 0.17
N SER A 26 1.48 -10.55 0.71
CA SER A 26 2.19 -10.85 1.95
C SER A 26 2.51 -12.33 2.08
N THR A 27 3.57 -12.58 2.84
CA THR A 27 3.90 -13.89 3.38
C THR A 27 3.76 -13.80 4.88
N VAL A 28 2.81 -14.56 5.42
CA VAL A 28 2.57 -14.70 6.85
C VAL A 28 3.22 -15.99 7.33
N THR A 29 4.15 -15.87 8.28
CA THR A 29 4.70 -17.01 9.00
C THR A 29 3.95 -17.12 10.32
N ASN A 30 3.00 -18.04 10.38
CA ASN A 30 2.22 -18.28 11.59
C ASN A 30 2.99 -19.18 12.56
N ALA A 31 2.95 -18.82 13.84
CA ALA A 31 3.59 -19.56 14.92
C ALA A 31 2.54 -19.87 16.00
N ILE A 32 2.32 -21.15 16.26
CA ILE A 32 1.41 -21.65 17.29
C ILE A 32 2.23 -22.03 18.51
N TYR A 33 1.92 -21.42 19.65
CA TYR A 33 2.55 -21.71 20.93
C TYR A 33 1.58 -22.45 21.85
N ASN A 34 2.08 -23.43 22.60
CA ASN A 34 1.38 -24.09 23.68
C ASN A 34 2.24 -23.99 24.94
N ASN A 35 1.71 -23.41 26.03
CA ASN A 35 2.46 -23.14 27.26
C ASN A 35 3.80 -22.40 27.01
N GLY A 36 3.80 -21.44 26.09
CA GLY A 36 5.00 -20.67 25.73
C GLY A 36 6.00 -21.41 24.81
N MET A 37 5.79 -22.69 24.50
CA MET A 37 6.63 -23.43 23.56
C MET A 37 6.04 -23.41 22.15
N LEU A 38 6.90 -23.20 21.14
CA LEU A 38 6.50 -23.32 19.73
C LEU A 38 6.16 -24.78 19.41
N VAL A 39 4.89 -25.05 19.07
CA VAL A 39 4.42 -26.40 18.72
C VAL A 39 4.25 -26.60 17.22
N ARG A 40 4.02 -25.52 16.46
CA ARG A 40 3.86 -25.59 15.01
C ARG A 40 4.16 -24.24 14.38
N ALA A 41 4.82 -24.27 13.22
CA ALA A 41 4.96 -23.12 12.35
C ALA A 41 4.51 -23.49 10.94
N TYR A 42 3.85 -22.57 10.25
CA TYR A 42 3.51 -22.72 8.84
C TYR A 42 3.45 -21.36 8.15
N THR A 43 3.60 -21.38 6.83
CA THR A 43 3.63 -20.17 6.02
C THR A 43 2.40 -20.11 5.12
N SER A 44 1.81 -18.92 5.00
CA SER A 44 0.71 -18.63 4.08
C SER A 44 1.07 -17.44 3.22
N ASN A 45 0.86 -17.55 1.92
CA ASN A 45 1.06 -16.47 0.96
C ASN A 45 -0.30 -15.92 0.54
N TYR A 46 -0.45 -14.61 0.63
CA TYR A 46 -1.64 -13.89 0.19
C TYR A 46 -1.23 -12.93 -0.93
N ASN A 47 -1.89 -13.01 -2.08
CA ASN A 47 -1.66 -12.12 -3.20
C ASN A 47 -3.00 -11.60 -3.71
N LEU A 48 -3.27 -10.31 -3.50
CA LEU A 48 -4.50 -9.65 -3.96
C LEU A 48 -4.26 -8.76 -5.18
N GLY A 49 -3.03 -8.67 -5.68
CA GLY A 49 -2.70 -7.80 -6.80
C GLY A 49 -2.74 -6.32 -6.43
N LEU A 50 -3.03 -5.48 -7.42
CA LEU A 50 -3.11 -4.03 -7.25
C LEU A 50 -4.45 -3.65 -6.62
N LEU A 51 -4.41 -2.87 -5.54
CA LEU A 51 -5.59 -2.35 -4.85
C LEU A 51 -5.44 -0.84 -4.64
N GLU A 52 -6.56 -0.13 -4.73
CA GLU A 52 -6.63 1.27 -4.35
C GLU A 52 -6.43 1.43 -2.83
N CYS A 53 -5.61 2.40 -2.45
CA CYS A 53 -5.36 2.75 -1.07
C CYS A 53 -6.53 3.53 -0.48
N SER A 54 -6.84 3.24 0.79
CA SER A 54 -7.67 4.13 1.59
C SER A 54 -7.06 5.55 1.62
N PRO A 55 -7.86 6.63 1.68
CA PRO A 55 -7.37 8.02 1.59
C PRO A 55 -6.30 8.43 2.61
N LYS A 56 -6.20 7.69 3.73
CA LYS A 56 -5.20 7.94 4.79
C LYS A 56 -3.86 7.22 4.54
N LEU A 57 -3.82 6.29 3.59
CA LEU A 57 -2.67 5.45 3.28
C LEU A 57 -2.03 5.98 2.00
N THR A 58 -1.11 6.91 2.15
CA THR A 58 -0.57 7.74 1.06
C THR A 58 0.78 7.26 0.53
N ARG A 59 1.20 6.04 0.89
CA ARG A 59 2.49 5.45 0.50
C ARG A 59 2.29 4.00 0.08
N CYS A 60 2.90 3.58 -1.02
CA CYS A 60 3.10 2.17 -1.30
C CYS A 60 4.36 1.71 -0.60
N VAL A 61 4.28 0.60 0.14
CA VAL A 61 5.38 0.12 0.97
C VAL A 61 5.69 -1.32 0.68
N THR A 62 6.97 -1.64 0.48
CA THR A 62 7.50 -2.99 0.63
C THR A 62 8.17 -3.07 2.00
N PHE A 63 7.56 -3.82 2.92
CA PHE A 63 8.01 -3.89 4.31
C PHE A 63 8.70 -5.22 4.61
N LYS A 64 9.78 -5.15 5.41
CA LYS A 64 10.46 -6.34 5.92
C LYS A 64 9.58 -7.09 6.93
N ALA A 65 9.97 -8.34 7.22
CA ALA A 65 9.31 -9.15 8.22
C ALA A 65 9.17 -8.41 9.56
N MET A 66 7.94 -8.27 10.05
CA MET A 66 7.60 -7.68 11.34
C MET A 66 6.63 -8.58 12.09
N ASP A 67 6.56 -8.42 13.42
CA ASP A 67 5.60 -9.16 14.22
C ASP A 67 4.17 -8.71 13.92
N ILE A 68 3.24 -9.66 13.80
CA ILE A 68 1.83 -9.36 13.50
C ILE A 68 1.19 -8.55 14.64
N SER A 69 1.67 -8.71 15.87
CA SER A 69 1.28 -7.86 17.01
C SER A 69 1.64 -6.39 16.76
N PHE A 70 2.83 -6.11 16.24
CA PHE A 70 3.25 -4.77 15.85
C PHE A 70 2.48 -4.28 14.62
N PHE A 71 2.31 -5.12 13.58
CA PHE A 71 1.50 -4.80 12.41
C PHE A 71 0.09 -4.32 12.79
N LYS A 72 -0.56 -4.98 13.76
CA LYS A 72 -1.89 -4.60 14.28
C LYS A 72 -1.98 -3.18 14.86
N THR A 73 -0.84 -2.56 15.18
CA THR A 73 -0.77 -1.17 15.70
C THR A 73 -0.62 -0.11 14.60
N LEU A 74 -0.38 -0.53 13.36
CA LEU A 74 -0.24 0.36 12.21
C LEU A 74 -1.61 0.86 11.73
N ASP A 75 -1.63 2.01 11.06
CA ASP A 75 -2.83 2.61 10.46
C ASP A 75 -3.36 1.74 9.33
N VAL A 76 -2.49 1.11 8.52
CA VAL A 76 -2.90 0.13 7.49
C VAL A 76 -3.70 -1.01 8.12
N ALA A 77 -3.35 -1.43 9.34
CA ALA A 77 -4.10 -2.45 10.01
C ALA A 77 -5.47 -1.95 10.44
N GLN A 78 -5.74 -0.66 10.60
CA GLN A 78 -7.09 -0.19 10.95
C GLN A 78 -8.07 -0.24 9.77
N ASP A 79 -7.58 -0.48 8.56
CA ASP A 79 -8.41 -0.66 7.37
C ASP A 79 -9.23 -1.97 7.43
N GLN A 80 -10.41 -1.96 6.80
CA GLN A 80 -11.35 -3.08 6.79
C GLN A 80 -11.16 -4.00 5.56
N SER A 81 -10.10 -3.79 4.78
CA SER A 81 -9.84 -4.56 3.57
C SER A 81 -9.61 -6.05 3.84
N ILE A 82 -9.97 -6.89 2.86
CA ILE A 82 -9.79 -8.35 2.92
C ILE A 82 -8.31 -8.69 3.20
N TYR A 83 -7.36 -7.95 2.59
CA TYR A 83 -5.93 -8.10 2.82
C TYR A 83 -5.56 -8.04 4.32
N VAL A 84 -6.05 -7.03 5.03
CA VAL A 84 -5.74 -6.82 6.44
C VAL A 84 -6.32 -7.92 7.31
N ASN A 85 -7.55 -8.36 7.02
CA ASN A 85 -8.21 -9.42 7.78
C ASN A 85 -7.48 -10.77 7.65
N LEU A 86 -6.92 -11.07 6.48
CA LEU A 86 -6.10 -12.27 6.26
C LEU A 86 -4.82 -12.27 7.12
N ILE A 87 -4.23 -11.11 7.38
CA ILE A 87 -3.02 -11.00 8.22
C ILE A 87 -3.38 -11.00 9.71
N LYS A 88 -4.36 -10.19 10.12
CA LYS A 88 -4.71 -9.99 11.54
C LYS A 88 -5.17 -11.25 12.28
N GLY A 89 -5.77 -12.20 11.57
CA GLY A 89 -6.23 -13.47 12.15
C GLY A 89 -5.09 -14.39 12.60
N ASN A 90 -3.84 -14.09 12.23
CA ASN A 90 -2.68 -14.94 12.52
C ASN A 90 -1.84 -14.40 13.70
N ASN A 91 -0.91 -15.24 14.17
CA ASN A 91 0.17 -14.89 15.09
C ASN A 91 1.52 -15.04 14.38
N GLY A 92 2.62 -14.58 14.98
CA GLY A 92 3.94 -14.68 14.33
C GLY A 92 4.30 -13.44 13.52
N LYS A 93 4.79 -13.62 12.28
CA LYS A 93 5.40 -12.54 11.48
C LYS A 93 4.75 -12.37 10.11
N VAL A 94 4.82 -11.16 9.58
CA VAL A 94 4.36 -10.81 8.23
C VAL A 94 5.42 -9.99 7.50
N VAL A 95 5.66 -10.33 6.24
CA VAL A 95 6.47 -9.57 5.27
C VAL A 95 5.61 -9.35 4.03
N GLY A 96 5.76 -8.24 3.32
CA GLY A 96 4.89 -8.02 2.16
C GLY A 96 4.93 -6.61 1.60
N ARG A 97 3.90 -6.33 0.81
CA ARG A 97 3.63 -5.05 0.15
C ARG A 97 2.21 -4.61 0.43
N SER A 98 2.03 -3.33 0.76
CA SER A 98 0.71 -2.72 0.97
C SER A 98 0.79 -1.19 0.92
N CYS A 99 -0.36 -0.55 0.88
CA CYS A 99 -0.49 0.86 1.28
C CYS A 99 -0.14 1.05 2.77
N MET A 100 0.46 2.18 3.13
CA MET A 100 0.63 2.64 4.51
C MET A 100 0.52 4.15 4.62
N SER A 101 0.34 4.67 5.84
CA SER A 101 0.47 6.11 6.10
C SER A 101 1.96 6.50 6.16
N GLU A 102 2.24 7.78 5.97
CA GLU A 102 3.58 8.34 6.19
C GLU A 102 4.08 8.14 7.63
N SER A 103 3.16 8.18 8.60
CA SER A 103 3.49 7.94 10.02
C SER A 103 3.95 6.49 10.24
N ASP A 104 3.29 5.52 9.61
CA ASP A 104 3.67 4.12 9.69
C ASP A 104 5.00 3.85 8.99
N CYS A 105 5.25 4.49 7.84
CA CYS A 105 6.54 4.41 7.15
C CYS A 105 7.69 4.83 8.09
N THR A 106 7.48 5.89 8.87
CA THR A 106 8.43 6.33 9.90
C THR A 106 8.59 5.30 11.02
N LYS A 107 7.49 4.73 11.53
CA LYS A 107 7.52 3.70 12.59
C LYS A 107 8.31 2.46 12.17
N ILE A 108 8.16 2.01 10.92
CA ILE A 108 8.86 0.82 10.40
C ILE A 108 10.25 1.16 9.86
N LYS A 109 10.67 2.43 9.90
CA LYS A 109 11.92 2.94 9.34
C LYS A 109 12.06 2.59 7.86
N ALA A 110 10.99 2.76 7.09
CA ALA A 110 11.03 2.59 5.65
C ALA A 110 11.79 3.74 4.99
N GLN A 111 12.59 3.39 3.99
CA GLN A 111 13.37 4.36 3.21
C GLN A 111 12.58 4.78 1.98
N GLU A 112 12.60 6.07 1.68
CA GLU A 112 12.01 6.58 0.44
C GLU A 112 12.84 6.14 -0.76
N ALA A 113 12.16 5.71 -1.81
CA ALA A 113 12.75 5.48 -3.12
C ALA A 113 11.70 5.76 -4.21
N ASP A 114 12.16 5.94 -5.44
CA ASP A 114 11.26 6.04 -6.60
C ASP A 114 10.51 4.72 -6.85
N GLU A 115 11.21 3.60 -6.63
CA GLU A 115 10.69 2.24 -6.79
C GLU A 115 11.10 1.35 -5.61
N CYS A 116 10.16 0.54 -5.14
CA CYS A 116 10.33 -0.38 -4.02
C CYS A 116 10.15 -1.84 -4.46
N MET A 117 10.66 -2.19 -5.64
CA MET A 117 10.57 -3.52 -6.20
C MET A 117 11.48 -4.54 -5.50
N GLY A 118 11.08 -5.82 -5.50
CA GLY A 118 11.89 -6.93 -4.97
C GLY A 118 11.66 -7.25 -3.50
N VAL A 119 12.60 -7.99 -2.90
CA VAL A 119 12.63 -8.33 -1.46
C VAL A 119 13.71 -7.47 -0.83
N PRO A 120 13.35 -6.38 -0.13
CA PRO A 120 14.34 -5.40 0.26
C PRO A 120 15.00 -5.80 1.58
N SER A 121 16.28 -5.45 1.73
CA SER A 121 17.04 -5.63 2.98
C SER A 121 16.52 -4.72 4.10
N ASN A 122 15.93 -3.58 3.72
CA ASN A 122 15.24 -2.63 4.59
C ASN A 122 13.79 -2.42 4.09
N SER A 123 12.89 -1.91 4.93
CA SER A 123 11.59 -1.48 4.41
C SER A 123 11.78 -0.30 3.45
N CYS A 124 10.95 -0.21 2.42
CA CYS A 124 11.01 0.82 1.38
C CYS A 124 9.60 1.39 1.14
N TYR A 125 9.48 2.69 0.90
CA TYR A 125 8.23 3.31 0.46
C TYR A 125 8.41 4.23 -0.75
N CYS A 126 7.32 4.37 -1.51
CA CYS A 126 7.22 5.22 -2.71
C CYS A 126 5.80 5.83 -2.79
N MET A 127 5.61 6.85 -3.64
CA MET A 127 4.38 7.68 -3.66
C MET A 127 3.63 7.66 -5.00
N THR A 128 4.08 6.87 -5.96
CA THR A 128 3.47 6.74 -7.28
C THR A 128 2.72 5.41 -7.40
N ASP A 129 1.76 5.34 -8.32
CA ASP A 129 1.00 4.11 -8.54
C ASP A 129 1.94 2.96 -8.94
N GLU A 130 1.66 1.78 -8.40
CA GLU A 130 2.33 0.51 -8.72
C GLU A 130 3.85 0.46 -8.43
N CYS A 131 4.41 1.45 -7.73
CA CYS A 131 5.86 1.57 -7.52
C CYS A 131 6.49 0.45 -6.66
N THR A 132 5.70 -0.37 -5.98
CA THR A 132 6.12 -1.62 -5.30
C THR A 132 6.11 -2.84 -6.23
N GLY A 133 5.87 -2.63 -7.53
CA GLY A 133 5.72 -3.61 -8.60
C GLY A 133 4.26 -3.93 -8.90
N GLY A 134 3.91 -4.07 -10.18
CA GLY A 134 2.63 -4.55 -10.69
C GLY A 134 2.87 -5.65 -11.73
N SER A 135 2.07 -6.71 -11.73
CA SER A 135 2.18 -7.75 -12.76
C SER A 135 1.63 -7.24 -14.10
N GLY A 136 2.51 -6.70 -14.95
CA GLY A 136 2.37 -6.65 -16.41
C GLY A 136 1.44 -5.57 -17.00
N PHE A 137 2.02 -4.77 -17.90
CA PHE A 137 1.35 -4.10 -19.03
C PHE A 137 0.32 -2.99 -18.72
N GLY A 138 0.74 -1.97 -17.97
CA GLY A 138 0.20 -0.63 -18.19
C GLY A 138 0.84 0.00 -19.43
N MET A 139 0.30 -0.25 -20.63
CA MET A 139 0.56 0.66 -21.76
C MET A 139 0.01 2.03 -21.35
N THR A 140 0.88 2.94 -20.92
CA THR A 140 0.59 4.36 -20.89
C THR A 140 0.20 4.76 -22.32
N LEU A 141 -1.10 4.82 -22.60
CA LEU A 141 -1.64 5.55 -23.72
C LEU A 141 -1.32 7.03 -23.46
N VAL A 142 -0.16 7.47 -23.94
CA VAL A 142 0.12 8.89 -24.11
C VAL A 142 -0.95 9.41 -25.06
N SER A 143 -1.94 10.10 -24.48
CA SER A 143 -3.02 10.72 -25.24
C SER A 143 -2.40 11.83 -26.12
N LEU A 144 -2.15 11.50 -27.39
CA LEU A 144 -1.82 12.46 -28.45
C LEU A 144 -3.05 13.31 -28.75
N ILE A 145 -3.39 14.25 -27.86
CA ILE A 145 -4.32 15.35 -28.15
C ILE A 145 -3.52 16.65 -28.13
N THR A 146 -2.53 16.74 -29.02
CA THR A 146 -1.99 18.01 -29.50
C THR A 146 -1.47 17.75 -30.91
N ILE A 147 -2.24 18.19 -31.91
CA ILE A 147 -1.87 18.67 -33.25
C ILE A 147 -3.09 18.41 -34.15
N LEU A 148 -4.09 19.28 -34.05
CA LEU A 148 -4.96 19.62 -35.20
C LEU A 148 -5.71 20.93 -34.89
N MET A 149 -4.93 21.97 -34.63
CA MET A 149 -5.33 23.35 -34.87
C MET A 149 -4.12 24.05 -35.47
N HIS A 150 -3.95 23.93 -36.79
CA HIS A 150 -3.35 24.88 -37.71
C HIS A 150 -3.96 24.61 -39.08
#